data_AF-A0A0U5F0N3-F1
#
_entry.id   AF-A0A0U5F0N3-F1
#
_cell.length_a   1.000
_cell.length_b   1.000
_cell.length_c   1.000
_cell.angle_alpha   90.00
_cell.angle_beta   90.00
_cell.angle_gamma   90.00
#
_symmetry.space_group_name_H-M   'P 1'
#
loop_
_entity.id
_entity.type
_entity.pdbx_description
1 polymer ?
#
loop_
_entity_poly.entity_id
_entity_poly.type
_entity_poly.pdbx_seq_one_letter_code
_entity_poly.pdbx_strand_id
1 'polypeptide(L)'
;MCFAYQRMRWRLLDRLRRQQLESFLFNYILDSEEDDHDYGKTIIDHSATAPFAHLENSDFLNYLYHHCPRVQQRYLIAKLNHHLSDRQIADEYRVSRAAVSQWRRGVITRAHQLRAKMKGEF
;
A
#
# COMPACT_ATOMS: atom_id res chain seq x y z
N MET A 1 -42.71 -28.48 19.52
CA MET A 1 -43.76 -27.49 19.21
C MET A 1 -43.20 -26.08 19.39
N CYS A 2 -42.85 -25.40 18.30
CA CYS A 2 -43.25 -24.02 18.01
C CYS A 2 -42.56 -23.62 16.69
N PHE A 3 -42.97 -24.27 15.60
CA PHE A 3 -42.36 -24.10 14.27
C PHE A 3 -42.40 -22.63 13.82
N ALA A 4 -43.47 -21.91 14.17
CA ALA A 4 -43.60 -20.48 13.94
C ALA A 4 -42.50 -19.67 14.65
N TYR A 5 -42.23 -19.95 15.93
CA TYR A 5 -41.20 -19.28 16.70
C TYR A 5 -39.80 -19.54 16.14
N GLN A 6 -39.48 -20.79 15.81
CA GLN A 6 -38.20 -21.15 15.20
C GLN A 6 -38.00 -20.45 13.85
N ARG A 7 -39.06 -20.41 13.02
CA ARG A 7 -39.02 -19.71 11.73
C ARG A 7 -38.85 -18.19 11.88
N MET A 8 -39.51 -17.58 12.87
CA MET A 8 -39.33 -16.16 13.18
C MET A 8 -37.92 -15.87 13.69
N ARG A 9 -37.39 -16.72 14.59
CA ARG A 9 -36.03 -16.61 15.12
C ARG A 9 -34.98 -16.66 14.01
N TRP A 10 -35.12 -17.58 13.05
CA TRP A 10 -34.19 -17.69 11.93
C TRP A 10 -34.27 -16.47 11.01
N ARG A 11 -35.46 -15.97 10.72
CA ARG A 11 -35.64 -14.73 9.92
C ARG A 11 -35.05 -13.49 10.60
N LEU A 12 -35.16 -13.40 11.93
CA LEU A 12 -34.56 -12.30 12.69
C LEU A 12 -33.03 -12.38 12.68
N LEU A 13 -32.46 -13.58 12.86
CA LEU A 13 -31.02 -13.80 12.78
C LEU A 13 -30.47 -13.49 11.38
N ASP A 14 -31.18 -13.90 10.32
CA ASP A 14 -30.77 -13.60 8.94
C ASP A 14 -30.80 -12.10 8.66
N ARG A 15 -31.81 -11.38 9.18
CA ARG A 15 -31.88 -9.91 9.07
C ARG A 15 -30.73 -9.23 9.80
N LEU A 16 -30.44 -9.64 11.04
CA LEU A 16 -29.32 -9.10 11.82
C LEU A 16 -27.97 -9.36 11.14
N ARG A 17 -27.76 -10.57 10.61
CA ARG A 17 -26.53 -10.92 9.90
C ARG A 17 -26.38 -10.11 8.61
N ARG A 18 -27.47 -9.88 7.86
CA ARG A 18 -27.46 -9.00 6.69
C ARG A 18 -27.17 -7.55 7.08
N GLN A 19 -27.80 -7.03 8.14
CA GLN A 19 -27.55 -5.69 8.65
C GLN A 19 -26.12 -5.50 9.17
N GLN A 20 -25.51 -6.52 9.77
CA GLN A 20 -24.10 -6.47 10.18
C GLN A 20 -23.14 -6.50 8.98
N LEU A 21 -23.45 -7.29 7.95
CA LEU A 21 -22.67 -7.29 6.71
C LEU A 21 -22.83 -5.95 5.98
N GLU A 22 -24.05 -5.43 5.90
CA GLU A 22 -24.32 -4.11 5.37
C GLU A 22 -23.64 -3.03 6.21
N SER A 23 -23.69 -3.04 7.54
CA SER A 23 -23.00 -2.03 8.36
C SER A 23 -21.47 -2.13 8.26
N PHE A 24 -20.90 -3.33 8.07
CA PHE A 24 -19.48 -3.46 7.72
C PHE A 24 -19.16 -2.84 6.36
N LEU A 25 -20.07 -2.95 5.38
CA LEU A 25 -19.92 -2.37 4.04
C LEU A 25 -20.31 -0.88 3.99
N PHE A 26 -21.15 -0.40 4.91
CA PHE A 26 -21.81 0.92 4.91
C PHE A 26 -21.28 1.82 6.03
N ASN A 27 -20.48 1.33 6.99
CA ASN A 27 -19.54 2.19 7.73
C ASN A 27 -18.40 2.70 6.82
N TYR A 28 -18.42 2.30 5.54
CA TYR A 28 -17.70 2.90 4.42
C TYR A 28 -18.68 3.66 3.51
N ILE A 29 -19.64 4.41 4.06
CA ILE A 29 -20.33 5.44 3.27
C ILE A 29 -19.34 6.60 3.11
N LEU A 30 -18.78 6.68 1.91
CA LEU A 30 -18.08 7.80 1.30
C LEU A 30 -19.01 8.99 1.02
N ASP A 31 -19.77 9.45 2.02
CA ASP A 31 -20.67 10.61 1.89
C ASP A 31 -20.36 11.69 2.93
N SER A 32 -19.10 11.74 3.39
CA SER A 32 -18.49 13.02 3.73
C SER A 32 -17.93 13.59 2.43
N GLU A 33 -18.66 14.55 1.85
CA GLU A 33 -18.01 15.51 0.98
C GLU A 33 -16.81 16.11 1.73
N GLU A 34 -15.67 16.22 1.04
CA GLU A 34 -14.35 16.63 1.55
C GLU A 34 -13.52 15.51 2.21
N ASP A 35 -12.71 14.80 1.40
CA ASP A 35 -11.36 14.48 1.86
C ASP A 35 -10.37 14.32 0.68
N ASP A 36 -9.94 15.45 0.14
CA ASP A 36 -8.73 15.56 -0.72
C ASP A 36 -7.47 15.74 0.15
N HIS A 37 -7.50 15.31 1.42
CA HIS A 37 -6.41 15.54 2.35
C HIS A 37 -5.92 14.26 3.06
N ASP A 38 -4.67 13.94 2.74
CA ASP A 38 -3.71 13.44 3.71
C ASP A 38 -4.06 12.11 4.43
N TYR A 39 -3.88 11.00 3.70
CA TYR A 39 -3.71 9.67 4.30
C TYR A 39 -2.45 9.54 5.20
N GLY A 40 -1.72 10.62 5.50
CA GLY A 40 -0.54 10.60 6.36
C GLY A 40 -0.81 10.36 7.84
N LYS A 41 -2.08 10.44 8.31
CA LYS A 41 -2.35 10.56 9.76
C LYS A 41 -3.16 9.46 10.43
N THR A 42 -3.75 8.51 9.72
CA THR A 42 -4.80 7.66 10.33
C THR A 42 -4.39 6.29 10.87
N ILE A 43 -3.18 5.77 10.68
CA ILE A 43 -2.75 4.54 11.38
C ILE A 43 -1.24 4.54 11.65
N ILE A 44 -0.77 5.40 12.57
CA ILE A 44 0.54 5.19 13.19
C ILE A 44 0.27 4.65 14.59
N ASP A 45 0.37 3.33 14.74
CA ASP A 45 0.41 2.70 16.05
C ASP A 45 1.70 3.15 16.76
N HIS A 46 1.57 4.08 17.70
CA HIS A 46 2.70 4.59 18.49
C HIS A 46 3.32 3.53 19.42
N SER A 47 2.77 2.31 19.47
CA SER A 47 3.39 1.15 20.11
C SER A 47 4.37 0.39 19.20
N ALA A 48 4.54 0.81 17.94
CA ALA A 48 5.45 0.18 17.00
C ALA A 48 6.91 0.20 17.51
N THR A 49 7.47 -0.99 17.70
CA THR A 49 8.76 -1.35 18.30
C THR A 49 10.01 -0.66 17.73
N ALA A 50 9.91 0.20 16.71
CA ALA A 50 11.07 0.84 16.08
C ALA A 50 10.77 2.24 15.53
N PRO A 51 10.68 3.27 16.38
CA PRO A 51 10.52 4.67 15.96
C PRO A 51 11.66 5.17 15.05
N PHE A 52 12.80 4.46 15.00
CA PHE A 52 13.95 4.75 14.14
C PHE A 52 14.02 3.92 12.85
N ALA A 53 13.08 2.99 12.60
CA ALA A 53 13.08 2.21 11.36
C ALA A 53 13.00 3.10 10.11
N HIS A 54 12.39 4.28 10.21
CA HIS A 54 12.37 5.27 9.12
C HIS A 54 13.77 5.80 8.75
N LEU A 55 14.69 5.88 9.73
CA LEU A 55 16.05 6.39 9.52
C LEU A 55 16.96 5.31 8.88
N GLU A 56 16.85 4.05 9.35
CA GLU A 56 17.57 2.93 8.72
C GLU A 56 17.08 2.69 7.27
N ASN A 57 15.79 2.88 7.02
CA ASN A 57 15.24 2.77 5.67
C ASN A 57 15.73 3.92 4.76
N SER A 58 15.96 5.13 5.28
CA SER A 58 16.50 6.23 4.46
C SER A 58 17.92 5.96 3.99
N ASP A 59 18.77 5.37 4.84
CA ASP A 59 20.14 5.03 4.47
C ASP A 59 20.19 3.94 3.40
N PHE A 60 19.35 2.90 3.54
CA PHE A 60 19.25 1.83 2.54
C PHE A 60 18.73 2.35 1.19
N LEU A 61 17.70 3.20 1.18
CA LEU A 61 17.16 3.75 -0.05
C LEU A 61 18.16 4.65 -0.76
N ASN A 62 18.95 5.42 -0.02
CA ASN A 62 20.01 6.25 -0.59
C ASN A 62 21.12 5.38 -1.19
N TYR A 63 21.51 4.31 -0.50
CA TYR A 63 22.45 3.31 -1.01
C TYR A 63 21.91 2.61 -2.28
N LEU A 64 20.63 2.20 -2.27
CA LEU A 64 19.96 1.61 -3.42
C LEU A 64 19.94 2.59 -4.61
N TYR A 65 19.69 3.87 -4.37
CA TYR A 65 19.67 4.91 -5.39
C TYR A 65 21.03 5.01 -6.09
N HIS A 66 22.13 5.08 -5.33
CA HIS A 66 23.48 5.14 -5.88
C HIS A 66 23.89 3.89 -6.66
N HIS A 67 23.36 2.72 -6.30
CA HIS A 67 23.62 1.46 -7.00
C HIS A 67 22.64 1.13 -8.13
N CYS A 68 21.64 1.97 -8.38
CA CYS A 68 20.71 1.79 -9.49
C CYS A 68 21.20 2.51 -10.77
N PRO A 69 20.91 1.97 -11.98
CA PRO A 69 21.12 2.69 -13.24
C PRO A 69 20.16 3.88 -13.36
N ARG A 70 20.50 4.86 -14.19
CA ARG A 70 19.76 6.14 -14.32
C ARG A 70 18.25 6.00 -14.53
N VAL A 71 17.79 5.00 -15.27
CA VAL A 71 16.35 4.77 -15.50
C VAL A 71 15.62 4.30 -14.24
N GLN A 72 16.29 3.51 -13.40
CA GLN A 72 15.77 3.02 -12.12
C GLN A 72 15.82 4.11 -11.06
N GLN A 73 16.86 4.97 -11.09
CA GLN A 73 16.94 6.18 -10.27
C GLN A 73 15.77 7.14 -10.54
N ARG A 74 15.46 7.39 -11.83
CA ARG A 74 14.30 8.20 -12.23
C ARG A 74 12.99 7.62 -11.69
N TYR A 75 12.82 6.30 -11.76
CA TYR A 75 11.66 5.62 -11.17
C TYR A 75 11.58 5.86 -9.65
N LEU A 76 12.70 5.70 -8.93
CA LEU A 76 12.76 5.94 -7.48
C LEU A 76 12.41 7.38 -7.11
N ILE A 77 12.96 8.37 -7.80
CA ILE A 77 12.64 9.79 -7.55
C ILE A 77 11.15 10.06 -7.80
N ALA A 78 10.63 9.62 -8.95
CA ALA A 78 9.23 9.82 -9.32
C ALA A 78 8.26 9.16 -8.31
N LYS A 79 8.67 8.01 -7.75
CA LYS A 79 7.84 7.26 -6.80
C LYS A 79 7.94 7.78 -5.36
N LEU A 80 9.15 8.08 -4.90
CA LEU A 80 9.43 8.42 -3.50
C LEU A 80 9.28 9.91 -3.21
N ASN A 81 9.68 10.78 -4.15
CA ASN A 81 9.66 12.23 -3.95
C ASN A 81 8.37 12.86 -4.49
N HIS A 82 7.85 12.34 -5.60
CA HIS A 82 6.70 12.92 -6.30
C HIS A 82 5.41 12.10 -6.15
N HIS A 83 5.47 10.95 -5.47
CA HIS A 83 4.33 10.05 -5.22
C HIS A 83 3.53 9.67 -6.48
N LEU A 84 4.18 9.64 -7.64
CA LEU A 84 3.48 9.40 -8.91
C LEU A 84 3.06 7.93 -9.05
N SER A 85 1.87 7.72 -9.62
CA SER A 85 1.44 6.39 -10.07
C SER A 85 2.25 5.91 -11.27
N ASP A 86 2.36 4.59 -11.49
CA ASP A 86 3.15 4.04 -12.60
C ASP A 86 2.64 4.53 -13.98
N ARG A 87 1.35 4.91 -14.07
CA ARG A 87 0.75 5.56 -15.25
C ARG A 87 1.27 6.98 -15.42
N GLN A 88 1.24 7.80 -14.37
CA GLN A 88 1.76 9.17 -14.41
C GLN A 88 3.26 9.19 -14.71
N ILE A 89 4.03 8.22 -14.18
CA ILE A 89 5.46 8.09 -14.50
C ILE A 89 5.67 7.79 -15.99
N ALA A 90 4.83 6.94 -16.58
CA ALA A 90 4.91 6.64 -18.01
C ALA A 90 4.65 7.90 -18.85
N ASP A 91 3.65 8.68 -18.45
CA ASP A 91 3.26 9.91 -19.14
C ASP A 91 4.34 11.02 -18.97
N GLU A 92 4.85 11.21 -17.74
CA GLU A 92 5.89 12.20 -17.39
C GLU A 92 7.19 11.97 -18.15
N TYR A 93 7.68 10.72 -18.15
CA TYR A 93 8.94 10.38 -18.81
C TYR A 93 8.76 9.98 -20.29
N ARG A 94 7.54 10.07 -20.82
CA ARG A 94 7.17 9.69 -22.20
C ARG A 94 7.65 8.29 -22.59
N VAL A 95 7.49 7.34 -21.68
CA VAL A 95 7.86 5.94 -21.88
C VAL A 95 6.63 5.05 -21.82
N SER A 96 6.72 3.85 -22.40
CA SER A 96 5.62 2.89 -22.29
C SER A 96 5.44 2.41 -20.85
N ARG A 97 4.21 2.06 -20.47
CA ARG A 97 3.92 1.45 -19.16
C ARG A 97 4.71 0.15 -18.93
N ALA A 98 5.00 -0.59 -20.01
CA ALA A 98 5.84 -1.78 -19.96
C ALA A 98 7.28 -1.45 -19.55
N ALA A 99 7.84 -0.34 -20.04
CA ALA A 99 9.16 0.14 -19.62
C ALA A 99 9.18 0.52 -18.14
N VAL A 100 8.16 1.24 -17.64
CA VAL A 100 8.04 1.58 -16.22
C VAL A 100 7.94 0.31 -15.36
N SER A 101 7.16 -0.69 -15.79
CA SER A 101 7.09 -2.00 -15.13
C SER A 101 8.45 -2.71 -15.08
N GLN A 102 9.23 -2.63 -16.16
CA GLN A 102 10.60 -3.16 -16.20
C GLN A 102 11.54 -2.40 -15.27
N TRP A 103 11.42 -1.07 -15.18
CA TRP A 103 12.20 -0.26 -14.25
C TRP A 103 11.92 -0.65 -12.80
N ARG A 104 10.62 -0.78 -12.45
CA ARG A 104 10.18 -1.24 -11.13
C ARG A 104 10.74 -2.61 -10.79
N ARG A 105 10.58 -3.59 -11.69
CA ARG A 105 11.14 -4.94 -11.49
C ARG A 105 12.64 -4.90 -11.26
N GLY A 106 13.36 -4.11 -12.06
CA GLY A 106 14.81 -3.93 -11.91
C GLY A 106 15.22 -3.36 -10.55
N VAL A 107 14.51 -2.34 -10.07
CA VAL A 107 14.73 -1.76 -8.73
C VAL A 107 14.52 -2.80 -7.64
N ILE A 108 13.41 -3.55 -7.70
CA ILE A 108 13.07 -4.58 -6.71
C ILE A 108 14.14 -5.68 -6.68
N THR A 109 14.53 -6.21 -7.83
CA THR A 109 15.58 -7.24 -7.91
C THR A 109 16.89 -6.74 -7.31
N ARG A 110 17.29 -5.50 -7.59
CA ARG A 110 18.50 -4.91 -7.01
C ARG A 110 18.37 -4.71 -5.51
N ALA A 111 17.23 -4.25 -5.02
CA ALA A 111 17.00 -4.11 -3.59
C ALA A 111 17.17 -5.45 -2.87
N HIS A 112 16.63 -6.54 -3.43
CA HIS A 112 16.84 -7.88 -2.88
C HIS A 112 18.31 -8.30 -2.91
N GLN A 113 19.02 -8.08 -4.02
CA GLN A 113 20.45 -8.39 -4.12
C GLN A 113 21.28 -7.62 -3.08
N LEU A 114 21.05 -6.31 -2.93
CA LEU A 114 21.77 -5.49 -1.95
C LEU A 114 21.44 -5.91 -0.51
N ARG A 115 20.18 -6.26 -0.24
CA ARG A 115 19.77 -6.73 1.08
C ARG A 115 20.41 -8.09 1.44
N ALA A 116 20.50 -9.02 0.48
CA ALA A 116 21.20 -10.29 0.66
C ALA A 116 22.69 -10.06 0.97
N LYS A 117 23.34 -9.16 0.21
CA LYS A 117 24.74 -8.75 0.45
C LYS A 117 24.96 -8.16 1.85
N MET A 118 24.06 -7.28 2.30
CA MET A 118 24.15 -6.65 3.62
C MET A 118 23.91 -7.64 4.77
N LYS A 119 23.13 -8.71 4.54
CA LYS A 119 22.91 -9.77 5.53
C LYS A 119 24.04 -10.80 5.60
N GLY A 120 25.01 -10.76 4.69
CA GLY A 120 26.12 -11.72 4.64
C GLY A 120 25.70 -13.11 4.12
N GLU A 121 24.55 -13.23 3.47
CA GLU A 121 24.09 -14.47 2.85
C GLU A 121 24.67 -14.55 1.43
N PHE A 122 25.75 -15.30 1.26
CA PHE A 122 26.36 -15.68 -0.02
C PHE A 122 26.54 -17.20 -0.10
#